data_AF-A0A8D8FUF8-F1
#
_entry.id   AF-A0A8D8FUF8-F1
#
_cell.length_a   1.000
_cell.length_b   1.000
_cell.length_c   1.000
_cell.angle_alpha   90.00
_cell.angle_beta   90.00
_cell.angle_gamma   90.00
#
_symmetry.space_group_name_H-M   'P 1'
#
loop_
_entity.id
_entity.type
_entity.pdbx_description
1 polymer ?
#
loop_
_entity_poly.entity_id
_entity_poly.type
_entity_poly.pdbx_seq_one_letter_code
_entity_poly.pdbx_strand_id
1 'polypeptide(L)'
;MSDLDDDFMCEDEEDYGLEYSEDSNSEPDVDLENQYYNSKALKEEAPHDALKSFQKVLDLENNEKGEWGFKALKQMIKINFKLQNYPEMMTRYKQLLTYIKSAVTRNHSEKSINSILDYISTSKNMELLQNFYETTLEALKDAKNDRLWFKTNTKLGKLYFDRNDFGKLQKILKQLHQSCQTDDGEDDLKKGKLLEIYALEIQMYTVKTTKS
;
A
#
# COMPACT_ATOMS: atom_id res chain seq x y z
N MET A 1 24.58 -7.54 -24.19
CA MET A 1 24.30 -6.09 -24.12
C MET A 1 23.34 -5.84 -25.28
N SER A 2 22.07 -5.52 -25.12
CA SER A 2 21.32 -4.89 -24.03
C SER A 2 19.83 -5.21 -24.22
N ASP A 3 19.22 -5.99 -23.32
CA ASP A 3 17.79 -6.35 -23.36
C ASP A 3 17.14 -5.97 -22.01
N LEU A 4 17.11 -4.67 -21.68
CA LEU A 4 16.60 -4.18 -20.38
C LEU A 4 15.65 -2.98 -20.45
N ASP A 5 15.22 -2.55 -21.64
CA ASP A 5 14.50 -1.27 -21.82
C ASP A 5 13.06 -1.39 -22.37
N ASP A 6 12.41 -2.56 -22.32
CA ASP A 6 11.05 -2.71 -22.90
C ASP A 6 9.92 -3.03 -21.91
N ASP A 7 10.16 -2.88 -20.59
CA ASP A 7 9.13 -3.09 -19.55
C ASP A 7 8.54 -1.75 -19.01
N PHE A 8 8.87 -0.61 -19.62
CA PHE A 8 8.52 0.72 -19.11
C PHE A 8 7.23 1.31 -19.69
N MET A 9 6.55 0.62 -20.61
CA MET A 9 5.46 1.21 -21.41
C MET A 9 4.03 0.82 -20.98
N CYS A 10 3.85 0.15 -19.83
CA CYS A 10 2.53 -0.38 -19.42
C CYS A 10 1.97 0.19 -18.09
N GLU A 11 2.38 1.39 -17.64
CA GLU A 11 1.77 2.03 -16.43
C GLU A 11 0.93 3.30 -16.72
N ASP A 12 0.89 3.81 -17.95
CA ASP A 12 0.17 5.06 -18.29
C ASP A 12 -1.29 4.86 -18.76
N GLU A 13 -1.85 3.65 -18.63
CA GLU A 13 -3.25 3.38 -19.01
C GLU A 13 -4.28 3.60 -17.88
N GLU A 14 -3.84 3.92 -16.64
CA GLU A 14 -4.71 3.97 -15.46
C GLU A 14 -5.26 5.36 -15.05
N ASP A 15 -4.95 6.45 -15.76
CA ASP A 15 -5.40 7.83 -15.36
C ASP A 15 -6.44 8.44 -16.32
N TYR A 16 -7.01 7.67 -17.25
CA TYR A 16 -8.21 8.05 -18.01
C TYR A 16 -9.51 7.57 -17.33
N GLY A 17 -9.48 7.37 -16.01
CA GLY A 17 -10.68 7.21 -15.21
C GLY A 17 -11.28 8.57 -14.87
N LEU A 18 -11.94 9.22 -15.83
CA LEU A 18 -12.88 10.30 -15.54
C LEU A 18 -14.08 9.72 -14.78
N GLU A 19 -13.88 9.39 -13.51
CA GLU A 19 -14.98 9.14 -12.58
C GLU A 19 -15.49 10.51 -12.17
N TYR A 20 -16.35 11.10 -13.02
CA TYR A 20 -17.17 12.24 -12.61
C TYR A 20 -17.94 11.79 -11.37
N SER A 21 -17.49 12.21 -10.20
CA SER A 21 -18.32 12.18 -9.02
C SER A 21 -19.47 13.15 -9.29
N GLU A 22 -20.61 12.63 -9.75
CA GLU A 22 -21.82 13.41 -10.09
C GLU A 22 -22.42 14.19 -8.91
N ASP A 23 -21.74 14.27 -7.74
CA ASP A 23 -22.28 14.81 -6.50
C ASP A 23 -21.42 15.91 -5.85
N SER A 24 -20.55 16.56 -6.61
CA SER A 24 -19.80 17.74 -6.13
C SER A 24 -20.01 18.92 -7.07
N ASN A 25 -20.91 19.84 -6.71
CA ASN A 25 -21.02 21.20 -7.24
C ASN A 25 -19.81 22.08 -6.85
N SER A 26 -18.61 21.51 -6.82
CA SER A 26 -17.37 22.25 -6.59
C SER A 26 -16.75 22.52 -7.95
N GLU A 27 -16.43 23.77 -8.26
CA GLU A 27 -15.68 24.13 -9.46
C GLU A 27 -14.46 23.21 -9.59
N PRO A 28 -14.11 22.72 -10.80
CA PRO A 28 -12.90 21.93 -10.97
C PRO A 28 -11.72 22.75 -10.44
N ASP A 29 -10.94 22.17 -9.53
CA ASP A 29 -9.77 22.82 -8.94
C ASP A 29 -8.62 22.80 -9.97
N VAL A 30 -8.81 23.62 -11.02
CA VAL A 30 -7.94 23.74 -12.19
C VAL A 30 -6.50 24.05 -11.76
N ASP A 31 -6.32 24.75 -10.64
CA ASP A 31 -5.02 25.10 -10.10
C ASP A 31 -4.29 23.86 -9.53
N LEU A 32 -4.98 22.98 -8.80
CA LEU A 32 -4.41 21.71 -8.33
C LEU A 32 -4.05 20.77 -9.48
N GLU A 33 -4.93 20.66 -10.47
CA GLU A 33 -4.71 19.82 -11.65
C GLU A 33 -3.48 20.27 -12.46
N ASN A 34 -3.41 21.56 -12.78
CA ASN A 34 -2.28 22.14 -13.50
C ASN A 34 -0.96 21.95 -12.74
N GLN A 35 -0.98 22.17 -11.43
CA GLN A 35 0.19 22.00 -10.58
C GLN A 35 0.63 20.53 -10.51
N TYR A 36 -0.31 19.58 -10.46
CA TYR A 36 -0.01 18.15 -10.48
C TYR A 36 0.65 17.70 -11.78
N TYR A 37 0.10 18.08 -12.94
CA TYR A 37 0.67 17.69 -14.24
C TYR A 37 2.05 18.32 -14.49
N ASN A 38 2.26 19.57 -14.06
CA ASN A 38 3.58 20.20 -14.06
C ASN A 38 4.58 19.38 -13.22
N SER A 39 4.17 19.00 -12.01
CA SER A 39 4.99 18.17 -11.12
C SER A 39 5.30 16.79 -11.72
N LYS A 40 4.34 16.18 -12.44
CA LYS A 40 4.51 14.89 -13.12
C LYS A 40 5.53 14.98 -14.26
N ALA A 41 5.53 16.07 -15.03
CA ALA A 41 6.50 16.29 -16.10
C ALA A 41 7.95 16.36 -15.56
N LEU A 42 8.14 16.96 -14.37
CA LEU A 42 9.45 17.08 -13.73
C LEU A 42 9.99 15.76 -13.16
N LYS A 43 9.17 14.70 -13.08
CA LYS A 43 9.54 13.43 -12.42
C LYS A 43 10.75 12.76 -13.05
N GLU A 44 10.86 12.80 -14.37
CA GLU A 44 11.92 12.12 -15.12
C GLU A 44 13.19 12.99 -15.23
N GLU A 45 13.05 14.32 -15.30
CA GLU A 45 14.19 15.25 -15.44
C GLU A 45 14.84 15.61 -14.11
N ALA A 46 14.04 15.91 -13.08
CA ALA A 46 14.50 16.46 -11.81
C ALA A 46 13.67 15.91 -10.63
N PRO A 47 13.93 14.68 -10.16
CA PRO A 47 13.09 14.01 -9.15
C PRO A 47 13.02 14.76 -7.81
N HIS A 48 14.09 15.45 -7.41
CA HIS A 48 14.08 16.27 -6.19
C HIS A 48 13.21 17.52 -6.31
N ASP A 49 13.16 18.15 -7.48
CA ASP A 49 12.33 19.33 -7.70
C ASP A 49 10.88 18.94 -7.96
N ALA A 50 10.63 17.78 -8.58
CA ALA A 50 9.31 17.16 -8.65
C ALA A 50 8.72 16.94 -7.25
N LEU A 51 9.51 16.46 -6.27
CA LEU A 51 9.04 16.31 -4.88
C LEU A 51 8.60 17.64 -4.26
N LYS A 52 9.36 18.73 -4.48
CA LYS A 52 8.96 20.06 -4.01
C LYS A 52 7.70 20.55 -4.73
N SER A 53 7.57 20.25 -6.01
CA SER A 53 6.41 20.63 -6.81
C SER A 53 5.15 19.88 -6.38
N PHE A 54 5.26 18.58 -6.07
CA PHE A 54 4.17 17.80 -5.47
C PHE A 54 3.83 18.26 -4.05
N GLN A 55 4.81 18.71 -3.27
CA GLN A 55 4.54 19.32 -1.96
C GLN A 55 3.65 20.56 -2.12
N LYS A 56 3.85 21.39 -3.16
CA LYS A 56 2.97 22.53 -3.42
C LYS A 56 1.52 22.11 -3.71
N VAL A 57 1.30 20.96 -4.37
CA VAL A 57 -0.06 20.41 -4.56
C VAL A 57 -0.73 20.16 -3.19
N LEU A 58 0.02 19.58 -2.26
CA LEU A 58 -0.48 19.32 -0.90
C LEU A 58 -0.71 20.60 -0.09
N ASP A 59 0.13 21.61 -0.30
CA ASP A 59 -0.01 22.90 0.39
C ASP A 59 -1.21 23.69 -0.16
N LEU A 60 -1.45 23.65 -1.47
CA LEU A 60 -2.59 24.27 -2.14
C LEU A 60 -3.93 23.64 -1.74
N GLU A 61 -3.90 22.33 -1.44
CA GLU A 61 -5.06 21.58 -0.95
C GLU A 61 -5.53 22.06 0.46
N ASN A 62 -4.83 23.01 1.11
CA ASN A 62 -5.29 23.76 2.30
C ASN A 62 -5.87 22.91 3.45
N ASN A 63 -5.34 21.69 3.64
CA ASN A 63 -5.81 20.67 4.60
C ASN A 63 -7.15 19.98 4.25
N GLU A 64 -7.77 20.29 3.13
CA GLU A 64 -8.94 19.57 2.60
C GLU A 64 -8.49 18.36 1.81
N LYS A 65 -8.27 17.24 2.49
CA LYS A 65 -7.83 16.00 1.84
C LYS A 65 -8.73 15.64 0.66
N GLY A 66 -8.19 15.72 -0.55
CA GLY A 66 -8.86 15.45 -1.79
C GLY A 66 -8.10 14.45 -2.66
N GLU A 67 -8.57 14.29 -3.89
CA GLU A 67 -8.03 13.32 -4.84
C GLU A 67 -6.63 13.72 -5.35
N TRP A 68 -6.41 15.03 -5.59
CA TRP A 68 -5.13 15.54 -6.10
C TRP A 68 -3.99 15.37 -5.11
N GLY A 69 -4.22 15.64 -3.81
CA GLY A 69 -3.22 15.35 -2.78
C GLY A 69 -2.93 13.86 -2.64
N PHE A 70 -3.95 13.02 -2.79
CA PHE A 70 -3.76 11.56 -2.79
C PHE A 70 -2.89 11.09 -3.96
N LYS A 71 -3.17 11.59 -5.18
CA LYS A 71 -2.36 11.31 -6.38
C LYS A 71 -0.93 11.83 -6.21
N ALA A 72 -0.75 13.04 -5.69
CA ALA A 72 0.55 13.63 -5.41
C ALA A 72 1.37 12.78 -4.43
N LEU A 73 0.78 12.36 -3.30
CA LEU A 73 1.43 11.50 -2.31
C LEU A 73 1.88 10.16 -2.92
N LYS A 74 1.04 9.53 -3.77
CA LYS A 74 1.41 8.29 -4.48
C LYS A 74 2.65 8.49 -5.35
N GLN A 75 2.75 9.60 -6.08
CA GLN A 75 3.94 9.92 -6.89
C GLN A 75 5.16 10.21 -6.01
N MET A 76 5.01 10.97 -4.92
CA MET A 76 6.10 11.25 -3.99
C MET A 76 6.68 9.99 -3.37
N ILE A 77 5.84 8.99 -3.05
CA ILE A 77 6.29 7.68 -2.55
C ILE A 77 7.11 6.94 -3.61
N LYS A 78 6.63 6.89 -4.87
CA LYS A 78 7.36 6.26 -5.98
C LYS A 78 8.72 6.93 -6.21
N ILE A 79 8.79 8.26 -6.19
CA ILE A 79 10.04 9.01 -6.37
C ILE A 79 11.01 8.76 -5.20
N ASN A 80 10.54 8.85 -3.96
CA ASN A 80 11.41 8.60 -2.79
C ASN A 80 11.94 7.17 -2.77
N PHE A 81 11.15 6.20 -3.24
CA PHE A 81 11.62 4.82 -3.40
C PHE A 81 12.74 4.71 -4.44
N LYS A 82 12.59 5.35 -5.62
CA LYS A 82 13.65 5.41 -6.65
C LYS A 82 14.93 6.08 -6.11
N LEU A 83 14.78 7.13 -5.30
CA LEU A 83 15.90 7.84 -4.66
C LEU A 83 16.48 7.12 -3.43
N GLN A 84 15.95 5.94 -3.06
CA GLN A 84 16.32 5.18 -1.86
C GLN A 84 16.16 5.97 -0.54
N ASN A 85 15.33 7.03 -0.53
CA ASN A 85 15.03 7.81 0.65
C ASN A 85 13.86 7.19 1.43
N TYR A 86 14.12 6.04 2.04
CA TYR A 86 13.11 5.26 2.77
C TYR A 86 12.46 5.98 3.97
N PRO A 87 13.16 6.78 4.78
CA PRO A 87 12.54 7.50 5.89
C PRO A 87 11.48 8.50 5.44
N GLU A 88 11.79 9.29 4.40
CA GLU A 88 10.85 10.26 3.85
C GLU A 88 9.67 9.57 3.18
N MET A 89 9.95 8.52 2.41
CA MET A 89 8.94 7.66 1.79
C MET A 89 7.91 7.15 2.82
N MET A 90 8.38 6.70 3.98
CA MET A 90 7.52 6.20 5.05
C MET A 90 6.63 7.30 5.64
N THR A 91 7.18 8.52 5.77
CA THR A 91 6.43 9.70 6.22
C THR A 91 5.31 10.03 5.24
N ARG A 92 5.60 10.03 3.94
CA ARG A 92 4.58 10.24 2.88
C ARG A 92 3.55 9.12 2.83
N TYR A 93 3.96 7.88 3.06
CA TYR A 93 3.04 6.75 3.13
C TYR A 93 2.06 6.87 4.30
N LYS A 94 2.53 7.26 5.49
CA LYS A 94 1.65 7.54 6.65
C LYS A 94 0.67 8.66 6.35
N GLN A 95 1.11 9.73 5.67
CA GLN A 95 0.22 10.80 5.21
C GLN A 95 -0.87 10.26 4.26
N LEU A 96 -0.50 9.45 3.26
CA LEU A 96 -1.44 8.82 2.32
C LEU A 96 -2.49 7.96 3.04
N LEU A 97 -2.09 7.22 4.07
CA LEU A 97 -3.03 6.42 4.87
C LEU A 97 -4.05 7.27 5.64
N THR A 98 -3.83 8.57 5.82
CA THR A 98 -4.84 9.46 6.43
C THR A 98 -5.96 9.86 5.45
N TYR A 99 -5.72 9.73 4.13
CA TYR A 99 -6.69 10.06 3.08
C TYR A 99 -7.69 8.92 2.86
N ILE A 100 -7.30 7.66 3.14
CA ILE A 100 -8.16 6.48 2.91
C ILE A 100 -9.44 6.47 3.75
N LYS A 101 -9.48 7.27 4.83
CA LYS A 101 -10.64 7.35 5.73
C LYS A 101 -11.72 8.32 5.25
N SER A 102 -11.35 9.36 4.50
CA SER A 102 -12.26 10.49 4.25
C SER A 102 -12.23 11.05 2.83
N ALA A 103 -11.10 10.95 2.13
CA ALA A 103 -10.87 11.67 0.87
C ALA A 103 -11.14 10.82 -0.38
N VAL A 104 -11.13 9.50 -0.23
CA VAL A 104 -11.07 8.58 -1.36
C VAL A 104 -11.94 7.36 -1.09
N THR A 105 -12.59 6.83 -2.13
CA THR A 105 -13.41 5.61 -2.00
C THR A 105 -12.58 4.41 -1.53
N ARG A 106 -13.24 3.45 -0.86
CA ARG A 106 -12.60 2.22 -0.38
C ARG A 106 -11.95 1.41 -1.52
N ASN A 107 -12.59 1.36 -2.68
CA ASN A 107 -12.05 0.62 -3.83
C ASN A 107 -10.79 1.30 -4.40
N HIS A 108 -10.79 2.63 -4.54
CA HIS A 108 -9.65 3.37 -5.07
C HIS A 108 -8.45 3.34 -4.09
N SER A 109 -8.71 3.47 -2.79
CA SER A 109 -7.67 3.30 -1.76
C SER A 109 -7.11 1.87 -1.73
N GLU A 110 -7.94 0.84 -1.87
CA GLU A 110 -7.48 -0.55 -1.97
C GLU A 110 -6.55 -0.78 -3.17
N LYS A 111 -6.95 -0.31 -4.37
CA LYS A 111 -6.12 -0.42 -5.58
C LYS A 111 -4.77 0.27 -5.38
N SER A 112 -4.80 1.48 -4.84
CA SER A 112 -3.58 2.28 -4.62
C SER A 112 -2.65 1.66 -3.59
N ILE A 113 -3.18 1.14 -2.47
CA ILE A 113 -2.37 0.43 -1.47
C ILE A 113 -1.77 -0.85 -2.07
N ASN A 114 -2.54 -1.64 -2.83
CA ASN A 114 -2.00 -2.84 -3.48
C ASN A 114 -0.86 -2.47 -4.45
N SER A 115 -1.06 -1.48 -5.31
CA SER A 115 -0.05 -0.99 -6.24
C SER A 115 1.23 -0.56 -5.53
N ILE A 116 1.11 0.19 -4.42
CA ILE A 116 2.27 0.61 -3.62
C ILE A 116 2.96 -0.61 -2.97
N LEU A 117 2.20 -1.52 -2.35
CA LEU A 117 2.77 -2.72 -1.72
C LEU A 117 3.46 -3.64 -2.73
N ASP A 118 2.89 -3.81 -3.92
CA ASP A 118 3.47 -4.61 -4.99
C ASP A 118 4.76 -3.95 -5.50
N TYR A 119 4.78 -2.62 -5.67
CA TYR A 119 5.98 -1.89 -6.04
C TYR A 119 7.10 -2.03 -4.99
N ILE A 120 6.77 -1.90 -3.71
CA ILE A 120 7.74 -2.00 -2.61
C ILE A 120 8.20 -3.44 -2.40
N SER A 121 7.36 -4.44 -2.71
CA SER A 121 7.70 -5.87 -2.62
C SER A 121 8.88 -6.27 -3.51
N THR A 122 9.21 -5.46 -4.52
CA THR A 122 10.43 -5.63 -5.33
C THR A 122 11.71 -5.28 -4.57
N SER A 123 11.61 -4.55 -3.45
CA SER A 123 12.74 -4.19 -2.60
C SER A 123 13.29 -5.41 -1.86
N LYS A 124 14.62 -5.51 -1.78
CA LYS A 124 15.30 -6.49 -0.93
C LYS A 124 15.36 -6.09 0.53
N ASN A 125 14.98 -4.85 0.86
CA ASN A 125 15.01 -4.36 2.24
C ASN A 125 13.82 -4.92 3.04
N MET A 126 14.05 -6.04 3.72
CA MET A 126 13.04 -6.72 4.50
C MET A 126 12.56 -5.92 5.73
N GLU A 127 13.37 -5.00 6.27
CA GLU A 127 12.96 -4.13 7.39
C GLU A 127 12.00 -3.04 6.91
N LEU A 128 12.29 -2.45 5.75
CA LEU A 128 11.37 -1.54 5.06
C LEU A 128 10.02 -2.22 4.80
N LEU A 129 10.04 -3.41 4.20
CA LEU A 129 8.84 -4.18 3.90
C LEU A 129 8.00 -4.45 5.16
N GLN A 130 8.64 -4.87 6.25
CA GLN A 130 7.97 -5.08 7.53
C GLN A 130 7.29 -3.80 8.01
N ASN A 131 8.00 -2.67 8.02
CA ASN A 131 7.45 -1.39 8.48
C ASN A 131 6.25 -0.94 7.64
N PHE A 132 6.31 -1.13 6.32
CA PHE A 132 5.20 -0.85 5.41
C PHE A 132 3.99 -1.72 5.75
N TYR A 133 4.15 -3.04 5.76
CA TYR A 133 3.05 -3.97 6.05
C TYR A 133 2.41 -3.70 7.41
N GLU A 134 3.19 -3.49 8.47
CA GLU A 134 2.67 -3.20 9.82
C GLU A 134 1.85 -1.90 9.84
N THR A 135 2.38 -0.84 9.23
CA THR A 135 1.70 0.47 9.18
C THR A 135 0.44 0.40 8.32
N THR A 136 0.47 -0.33 7.20
CA THR A 136 -0.72 -0.58 6.40
C THR A 136 -1.78 -1.32 7.21
N LEU A 137 -1.40 -2.38 7.94
CA LEU A 137 -2.35 -3.19 8.71
C LEU A 137 -3.02 -2.38 9.81
N GLU A 138 -2.29 -1.50 10.50
CA GLU A 138 -2.85 -0.60 11.50
C GLU A 138 -3.90 0.33 10.90
N ALA A 139 -3.59 0.98 9.76
CA ALA A 139 -4.54 1.85 9.07
C ALA A 139 -5.76 1.09 8.51
N LEU A 140 -5.57 -0.14 8.00
CA LEU A 140 -6.67 -0.96 7.46
C LEU A 140 -7.60 -1.50 8.55
N LYS A 141 -7.07 -1.75 9.76
CA LYS A 141 -7.87 -2.16 10.91
C LYS A 141 -8.85 -1.06 11.30
N ASP A 142 -8.39 0.19 11.34
CA ASP A 142 -9.24 1.35 11.58
C ASP A 142 -10.29 1.55 10.46
N ALA A 143 -9.90 1.31 9.21
CA ALA A 143 -10.77 1.44 8.05
C ALA A 143 -11.77 0.28 7.88
N LYS A 144 -11.78 -0.72 8.79
CA LYS A 144 -12.60 -1.94 8.72
C LYS A 144 -12.50 -2.64 7.37
N ASN A 145 -11.27 -2.75 6.85
CA ASN A 145 -11.03 -3.33 5.55
C ASN A 145 -10.54 -4.78 5.61
N ASP A 146 -11.43 -5.69 5.99
CA ASP A 146 -11.07 -7.10 6.28
C ASP A 146 -10.45 -7.84 5.10
N ARG A 147 -10.88 -7.54 3.86
CA ARG A 147 -10.36 -8.21 2.66
C ARG A 147 -8.90 -7.86 2.42
N LEU A 148 -8.58 -6.57 2.36
CA LEU A 148 -7.21 -6.11 2.12
C LEU A 148 -6.33 -6.38 3.35
N TRP A 149 -6.87 -6.19 4.55
CA TRP A 149 -6.19 -6.51 5.81
C TRP A 149 -5.72 -7.98 5.81
N PHE A 150 -6.60 -8.92 5.47
CA PHE A 150 -6.24 -10.34 5.40
C PHE A 150 -5.10 -10.60 4.41
N LYS A 151 -5.20 -10.08 3.17
CA LYS A 151 -4.17 -10.26 2.13
C LYS A 151 -2.81 -9.70 2.55
N THR A 152 -2.80 -8.50 3.12
CA THR A 152 -1.60 -7.82 3.64
C THR A 152 -0.99 -8.61 4.80
N ASN A 153 -1.84 -9.15 5.68
CA ASN A 153 -1.39 -9.90 6.84
C ASN A 153 -0.79 -11.26 6.45
N THR A 154 -1.37 -11.94 5.44
CA THR A 154 -0.77 -13.14 4.84
C THR A 154 0.59 -12.87 4.19
N LYS A 155 0.76 -11.73 3.49
CA LYS A 155 2.06 -11.31 2.92
C LYS A 155 3.10 -11.06 4.03
N LEU A 156 2.70 -10.40 5.13
CA LEU A 156 3.57 -10.18 6.28
C LEU A 156 3.95 -11.50 6.98
N GLY A 157 3.01 -12.44 7.10
CA GLY A 157 3.28 -13.79 7.61
C GLY A 157 4.33 -14.53 6.78
N LYS A 158 4.22 -14.51 5.45
CA LYS A 158 5.24 -15.08 4.55
C LYS A 158 6.61 -14.43 4.76
N LEU A 159 6.66 -13.11 4.90
CA LEU A 159 7.91 -12.39 5.19
C LEU A 159 8.55 -12.85 6.51
N TYR A 160 7.76 -13.07 7.57
CA TYR A 160 8.26 -13.59 8.84
C TYR A 160 8.73 -15.03 8.75
N PHE A 161 8.03 -15.86 7.97
CA PHE A 161 8.46 -17.23 7.67
C PHE A 161 9.82 -17.24 6.97
N ASP A 162 10.02 -16.42 5.93
CA ASP A 162 11.28 -16.31 5.20
C ASP A 162 12.43 -15.81 6.11
N ARG A 163 12.12 -14.96 7.10
CA ARG A 163 13.05 -14.50 8.15
C ARG A 163 13.34 -15.54 9.25
N ASN A 164 12.61 -16.65 9.29
CA ASN A 164 12.60 -17.60 10.42
C ASN A 164 12.19 -16.94 11.75
N ASP A 165 11.46 -15.82 11.72
CA ASP A 165 10.88 -15.20 12.92
C ASP A 165 9.55 -15.88 13.26
N PHE A 166 9.66 -17.10 13.78
CA PHE A 166 8.50 -17.92 14.12
C PHE A 166 7.68 -17.33 15.28
N GLY A 167 8.28 -16.48 16.11
CA GLY A 167 7.59 -15.81 17.22
C GLY A 167 6.58 -14.80 16.72
N LYS A 168 6.99 -13.92 15.78
CA LYS A 168 6.07 -12.97 15.15
C LYS A 168 5.10 -13.65 14.19
N LEU A 169 5.55 -14.65 13.43
CA LEU A 169 4.66 -15.44 12.56
C LEU A 169 3.49 -16.06 13.33
N GLN A 170 3.75 -16.66 14.50
CA GLN A 170 2.68 -17.24 15.32
C GLN A 170 1.65 -16.20 15.79
N LYS A 171 2.06 -14.96 16.04
CA LYS A 171 1.13 -13.86 16.37
C LYS A 171 0.26 -13.50 15.17
N ILE A 172 0.84 -13.42 13.97
CA ILE A 172 0.10 -13.15 12.74
C ILE A 172 -0.91 -14.26 12.45
N LEU A 173 -0.51 -15.53 12.55
CA LEU A 173 -1.38 -16.69 12.33
C LEU A 173 -2.56 -16.70 13.31
N LYS A 174 -2.33 -16.38 14.59
CA LYS A 174 -3.43 -16.22 15.57
C LYS A 174 -4.43 -15.13 15.17
N GLN A 175 -3.94 -13.98 14.69
CA GLN A 175 -4.81 -12.89 14.23
C GLN A 175 -5.61 -13.27 12.99
N LEU A 176 -4.96 -13.94 12.03
CA LEU A 176 -5.61 -14.46 10.82
C LEU A 176 -6.68 -15.50 11.17
N HIS A 177 -6.37 -16.43 12.07
CA HIS A 177 -7.29 -17.46 12.53
C HIS A 177 -8.51 -16.84 13.24
N GLN A 178 -8.30 -15.89 14.15
CA GLN A 178 -9.38 -15.12 14.78
C GLN A 178 -10.27 -14.39 13.75
N SER A 179 -9.70 -13.85 12.67
CA SER A 179 -10.49 -13.20 11.61
C SER A 179 -11.35 -14.17 10.77
N CYS A 180 -11.06 -15.47 10.87
CA CYS A 180 -11.77 -16.55 10.21
C CYS A 180 -12.71 -17.33 11.13
N GLN A 181 -12.78 -17.00 12.42
CA GLN A 181 -13.74 -17.58 13.35
C GLN A 181 -15.10 -16.87 13.24
N THR A 182 -16.18 -17.60 13.50
CA THR A 182 -17.53 -17.05 13.67
C THR A 182 -17.68 -16.40 15.05
N ASP A 183 -18.77 -15.67 15.28
CA ASP A 183 -19.07 -15.07 16.60
C ASP A 183 -19.21 -16.13 17.72
N ASP A 184 -19.46 -17.38 17.34
CA ASP A 184 -19.52 -18.54 18.24
C ASP A 184 -18.14 -19.18 18.50
N GLY A 185 -17.07 -18.64 17.91
CA GLY A 185 -15.70 -19.12 18.06
C GLY A 185 -15.37 -20.37 17.23
N GLU A 186 -16.29 -20.84 16.38
CA GLU A 186 -16.03 -21.94 15.45
C GLU A 186 -15.37 -21.45 14.16
N ASP A 187 -14.55 -22.30 13.55
CA ASP A 187 -13.93 -22.00 12.26
C ASP A 187 -15.00 -21.86 11.18
N ASP A 188 -15.02 -20.71 10.50
CA ASP A 188 -15.91 -20.50 9.35
C ASP A 188 -15.36 -21.24 8.12
N LEU A 189 -15.65 -22.54 8.04
CA LEU A 189 -15.27 -23.44 6.95
C LEU A 189 -15.75 -22.97 5.57
N LYS A 190 -16.68 -22.01 5.49
CA LYS A 190 -17.11 -21.38 4.21
C LYS A 190 -16.08 -20.38 3.69
N LYS A 191 -15.17 -19.90 4.53
CA LYS A 191 -14.05 -19.05 4.12
C LYS A 191 -12.87 -19.94 3.75
N GLY A 192 -12.71 -20.22 2.44
CA GLY A 192 -11.57 -20.98 1.88
C GLY A 192 -10.17 -20.43 2.23
N LYS A 193 -10.11 -19.24 2.83
CA LYS A 193 -8.92 -18.61 3.42
C LYS A 193 -8.30 -19.38 4.60
N LEU A 194 -9.07 -20.21 5.32
CA LEU A 194 -8.55 -21.04 6.42
C LEU A 194 -7.49 -22.05 5.96
N LEU A 195 -7.64 -22.60 4.75
CA LEU A 195 -6.66 -23.53 4.18
C LEU A 195 -5.29 -22.86 3.96
N GLU A 196 -5.27 -21.58 3.57
CA GLU A 196 -4.01 -20.83 3.40
C GLU A 196 -3.30 -20.61 4.74
N ILE A 197 -4.06 -20.37 5.81
CA ILE A 197 -3.53 -20.22 7.18
C ILE A 197 -2.93 -21.55 7.65
N TYR A 198 -3.69 -22.63 7.53
CA TYR A 198 -3.24 -23.96 7.94
C TYR A 198 -2.03 -24.44 7.14
N ALA A 199 -1.97 -24.15 5.83
CA ALA A 199 -0.80 -24.45 5.02
C ALA A 199 0.46 -23.73 5.55
N LEU A 200 0.35 -22.44 5.89
CA LEU A 200 1.45 -21.68 6.48
C LEU A 200 1.84 -22.19 7.87
N GLU A 201 0.87 -22.59 8.71
CA GLU A 201 1.14 -23.21 10.01
C GLU A 201 1.91 -24.52 9.90
N ILE A 202 1.47 -25.43 9.02
CA ILE A 202 2.12 -26.71 8.80
C ILE A 202 3.55 -26.50 8.29
N GLN A 203 3.76 -25.56 7.35
CA GLN A 203 5.09 -25.20 6.87
C GLN A 203 5.98 -24.67 7.99
N MET A 204 5.46 -23.78 8.84
CA MET A 204 6.16 -23.26 10.02
C MET A 204 6.60 -24.39 10.96
N TYR A 205 5.68 -25.28 11.35
CA TYR A 205 6.00 -26.37 12.28
C TYR A 205 6.98 -27.36 11.69
N THR A 206 6.84 -27.70 10.40
CA THR A 206 7.76 -28.61 9.70
C THR A 206 9.19 -28.06 9.74
N VAL A 207 9.39 -26.80 9.34
CA VAL A 207 10.73 -26.17 9.34
C VAL A 207 11.29 -26.05 10.76
N LYS A 208 10.46 -25.73 11.75
CA LYS A 208 10.88 -25.64 13.15
C LYS A 208 11.36 -26.99 13.69
N THR A 209 10.68 -28.09 13.32
CA THR A 209 11.08 -29.45 13.71
C THR A 209 12.33 -29.95 13.00
N THR A 210 12.56 -29.55 11.74
CA THR A 210 13.77 -29.97 10.99
C THR A 210 15.03 -29.21 11.44
N LYS A 211 14.89 -28.03 12.05
CA LYS A 211 16.01 -27.20 12.54
C LYS A 211 16.31 -27.39 14.04
N SER A 212 15.51 -28.19 14.75
CA SER A 212 15.76 -28.57 16.15
C SER A 212 16.51 -29.89 16.21
#